data_AF-A0A4Y5SN99-F1
#
_entry.id   AF-A0A4Y5SN99-F1
#
_cell.length_a   1.000
_cell.length_b   1.000
_cell.length_c   1.000
_cell.angle_alpha   90.00
_cell.angle_beta   90.00
_cell.angle_gamma   90.00
#
_symmetry.space_group_name_H-M   'P 1'
#
loop_
_entity.id
_entity.type
_entity.pdbx_description
1 polymer ?
#
loop_
_entity_poly.entity_id
_entity_poly.type
_entity_poly.pdbx_seq_one_letter_code
_entity_poly.pdbx_strand_id
1 'polypeptide(L)'
;MRDSLALFTALFLIVLFFLPAYYIGPLYFLLVAVYLLSLYAVERLCPGRSVVKIVEVTFFLTVMFIMAWKAGRPRWEVLALGAILLALEAAKNFASQRSSR
;
A
#
# COMPACT_ATOMS: atom_id res chain seq x y z
N MET A 1 17.85 -21.78 12.13
CA MET A 1 17.55 -20.45 12.72
C MET A 1 17.04 -19.43 11.70
N ARG A 2 17.71 -19.24 10.54
CA ARG A 2 17.21 -18.34 9.47
C ARG A 2 15.82 -18.72 8.94
N ASP A 3 15.54 -20.02 8.78
CA ASP A 3 14.24 -20.48 8.28
C ASP A 3 13.10 -20.21 9.26
N SER A 4 13.35 -20.38 10.56
CA SER A 4 12.40 -20.05 11.62
C SER A 4 12.10 -18.55 11.65
N LEU A 5 13.13 -17.72 11.48
CA LEU A 5 13.00 -16.26 11.38
C LEU A 5 12.17 -15.86 10.15
N ALA A 6 12.44 -16.45 8.99
CA ALA A 6 11.66 -16.21 7.78
C ALA A 6 10.18 -16.60 7.94
N LEU A 7 9.92 -17.73 8.62
CA LEU A 7 8.57 -18.18 8.95
C LEU A 7 7.84 -17.18 9.87
N PHE A 8 8.51 -16.71 10.93
CA PHE A 8 7.95 -15.70 11.82
C PHE A 8 7.71 -14.37 11.10
N THR A 9 8.62 -13.93 10.23
CA THR A 9 8.45 -12.72 9.42
C THR A 9 7.26 -12.86 8.47
N ALA A 10 7.11 -14.01 7.80
CA ALA A 10 5.98 -14.27 6.91
C ALA A 10 4.65 -14.27 7.68
N LEU A 11 4.58 -14.96 8.82
CA LEU A 11 3.40 -14.97 9.69
C LEU A 11 3.05 -13.55 10.17
N PHE A 12 4.05 -12.77 10.57
CA PHE A 12 3.86 -11.38 10.98
C PHE A 12 3.31 -10.52 9.84
N LEU A 13 3.85 -10.65 8.63
CA LEU A 13 3.36 -9.96 7.43
C LEU A 13 1.91 -10.33 7.11
N ILE A 14 1.56 -11.61 7.22
CA ILE A 14 0.18 -12.07 7.00
C ILE A 14 -0.76 -11.43 8.03
N VAL A 15 -0.42 -11.49 9.32
CA VAL A 15 -1.24 -10.88 10.37
C VAL A 15 -1.36 -9.38 10.17
N LEU A 16 -0.27 -8.70 9.82
CA LEU A 16 -0.26 -7.26 9.56
C LEU A 16 -1.13 -6.90 8.34
N PHE A 17 -1.15 -7.75 7.32
CA PHE A 17 -1.99 -7.58 6.13
C PHE A 17 -3.48 -7.77 6.43
N PHE A 18 -3.84 -8.67 7.36
CA PHE A 18 -5.23 -8.87 7.79
C PHE A 18 -5.67 -7.94 8.91
N LEU A 19 -4.74 -7.17 9.50
CA LEU A 19 -5.06 -6.20 10.54
C LEU A 19 -6.10 -5.15 10.09
N PRO A 20 -6.04 -4.58 8.87
CA PRO A 20 -7.10 -3.73 8.33
C PRO A 20 -8.44 -4.44 8.17
N ALA A 21 -8.44 -5.74 7.83
CA ALA A 21 -9.66 -6.53 7.75
C ALA A 21 -10.36 -6.64 9.12
N TYR A 22 -9.59 -6.77 10.20
CA TYR A 22 -10.11 -6.79 11.56
C TYR A 22 -10.76 -5.45 11.95
N TYR A 23 -10.13 -4.33 11.61
CA TYR A 23 -10.67 -3.01 11.94
C TYR A 23 -11.82 -2.59 11.02
N ILE A 24 -11.68 -2.74 9.71
CA ILE A 24 -12.63 -2.22 8.72
C ILE A 24 -13.80 -3.19 8.50
N GLY A 25 -13.59 -4.49 8.72
CA GLY A 25 -14.59 -5.53 8.52
C GLY A 25 -14.80 -5.86 7.03
N PRO A 26 -16.01 -6.25 6.59
CA PRO A 26 -16.27 -6.73 5.22
C PRO A 26 -15.99 -5.67 4.14
N LEU A 27 -15.99 -4.38 4.50
CA LEU A 27 -15.60 -3.30 3.58
C LEU A 27 -14.14 -3.41 3.11
N TYR A 28 -13.24 -4.01 3.89
CA TYR A 28 -11.86 -4.24 3.46
C TYR A 28 -11.79 -5.22 2.30
N PHE A 29 -12.56 -6.32 2.35
CA PHE A 29 -12.63 -7.29 1.25
C PHE A 29 -13.18 -6.66 -0.02
N LEU A 30 -14.19 -5.79 0.10
CA LEU A 30 -14.71 -5.01 -1.02
C LEU A 30 -13.61 -4.11 -1.62
N LEU A 31 -12.85 -3.43 -0.76
CA LEU A 31 -11.76 -2.54 -1.19
C LEU A 31 -10.65 -3.33 -1.91
N VAL A 32 -10.25 -4.49 -1.38
CA VAL A 32 -9.27 -5.39 -2.00
C VAL A 32 -9.77 -5.89 -3.35
N ALA A 33 -11.06 -6.24 -3.46
CA ALA A 33 -11.66 -6.65 -4.73
C ALA A 33 -11.61 -5.52 -5.76
N VAL A 34 -11.95 -4.29 -5.37
CA VAL A 34 -11.84 -3.11 -6.24
C VAL A 34 -10.40 -2.86 -6.65
N TYR A 35 -9.44 -2.98 -5.73
CA TYR A 35 -8.01 -2.85 -6.02
C TYR A 35 -7.53 -3.86 -7.06
N LEU A 36 -7.85 -5.14 -6.89
CA LEU A 36 -7.53 -6.19 -7.85
C LEU A 36 -8.17 -5.92 -9.21
N LEU A 37 -9.42 -5.44 -9.23
CA LEU A 37 -10.11 -5.07 -10.46
C LEU A 37 -9.43 -3.88 -11.17
N SER A 38 -9.02 -2.87 -10.42
CA SER A 38 -8.27 -1.72 -10.94
C SER A 38 -6.90 -2.14 -11.47
N LEU A 39 -6.19 -3.01 -10.76
CA LEU A 39 -4.89 -3.54 -11.20
C LEU A 39 -5.04 -4.32 -12.51
N TYR A 40 -6.04 -5.20 -12.59
CA TYR A 40 -6.36 -5.98 -13.78
C TYR A 40 -6.75 -5.08 -14.95
N ALA A 41 -7.58 -4.06 -14.71
CA ALA A 41 -7.95 -3.09 -15.73
C ALA A 41 -6.73 -2.29 -16.23
N VAL A 42 -5.85 -1.88 -15.32
CA VAL A 42 -4.64 -1.12 -15.66
C VAL A 42 -3.65 -1.98 -16.44
N GLU A 43 -3.39 -3.22 -16.04
CA GLU A 43 -2.55 -4.14 -16.81
C GLU A 43 -3.09 -4.37 -18.23
N ARG A 44 -4.42 -4.39 -18.40
CA ARG A 44 -5.07 -4.65 -19.69
C ARG A 44 -5.18 -3.42 -20.60
N LEU A 45 -5.35 -2.22 -20.03
CA LEU A 45 -5.58 -0.97 -20.77
C LEU A 45 -4.30 -0.14 -20.96
N CYS A 46 -3.38 -0.17 -20.00
CA CYS A 46 -2.17 0.65 -20.00
C CYS A 46 -1.02 -0.09 -19.29
N PRO A 47 -0.16 -0.84 -20.00
CA PRO A 47 0.96 -1.60 -19.40
C PRO A 47 2.11 -0.72 -18.87
N GLY A 48 1.84 0.55 -18.56
CA GLY A 48 2.79 1.46 -17.94
C GLY A 48 3.00 1.13 -16.47
N ARG A 49 4.21 0.68 -16.10
CA ARG A 49 4.64 0.44 -14.71
C ARG A 49 4.34 1.58 -13.74
N SER A 50 4.22 2.81 -14.22
CA SER A 50 3.89 3.99 -13.40
C SER A 50 2.43 4.00 -12.95
N VAL A 51 1.49 3.50 -13.76
CA VAL A 51 0.05 3.52 -13.42
C VAL A 51 -0.25 2.50 -12.33
N VAL A 52 0.37 1.32 -12.42
CA VAL A 52 0.28 0.27 -11.39
C VAL A 52 0.73 0.78 -10.02
N LYS A 53 1.85 1.51 -9.96
CA LYS A 53 2.32 2.14 -8.71
C LYS A 53 1.35 3.18 -8.16
N ILE A 54 0.78 4.02 -9.02
CA ILE A 54 -0.20 5.03 -8.60
C ILE A 54 -1.40 4.34 -7.96
N VAL A 55 -1.88 3.23 -8.54
CA VAL A 55 -2.99 2.44 -8.00
C VAL A 55 -2.62 1.81 -6.65
N GLU A 56 -1.43 1.24 -6.53
CA GLU A 56 -0.88 0.71 -5.26
C GLU A 56 -0.85 1.78 -4.15
N VAL A 57 -0.25 2.93 -4.44
CA VAL A 57 -0.13 4.04 -3.49
C VAL A 57 -1.51 4.57 -3.10
N THR A 58 -2.40 4.73 -4.07
CA THR A 58 -3.77 5.22 -3.83
C THR A 58 -4.57 4.24 -2.97
N PHE A 59 -4.47 2.94 -3.25
CA PHE A 59 -5.10 1.90 -2.44
C PHE A 59 -4.57 1.91 -1.00
N PHE A 60 -3.25 1.96 -0.83
CA PHE A 60 -2.63 2.01 0.50
C PHE A 60 -3.09 3.24 1.30
N LEU A 61 -3.11 4.42 0.66
CA LEU A 61 -3.63 5.64 1.26
C LEU A 61 -5.09 5.51 1.69
N THR A 62 -5.92 4.90 0.84
CA THR A 62 -7.35 4.71 1.08
C THR A 62 -7.57 3.78 2.28
N VAL A 63 -6.85 2.66 2.37
CA VAL A 63 -6.91 1.74 3.51
C VAL A 63 -6.49 2.45 4.80
N MET A 64 -5.37 3.17 4.78
CA MET A 64 -4.88 3.92 5.94
C MET A 64 -5.86 5.02 6.38
N PHE A 65 -6.46 5.73 5.42
CA PHE A 65 -7.45 6.77 5.68
C PHE A 65 -8.69 6.19 6.37
N ILE A 66 -9.21 5.06 5.87
CA ILE A 66 -10.37 4.39 6.46
C ILE A 66 -10.04 3.85 7.86
N MET A 67 -8.84 3.26 8.05
CA MET A 67 -8.38 2.83 9.38
C MET A 67 -8.30 3.99 10.36
N ALA A 68 -7.70 5.12 9.97
CA ALA A 68 -7.59 6.31 10.81
C ALA A 68 -8.96 6.92 11.14
N TRP A 69 -9.86 6.96 10.15
CA TRP A 69 -11.25 7.41 10.34
C TRP A 69 -11.97 6.56 11.40
N LYS A 70 -11.86 5.23 11.29
CA LYS A 70 -12.53 4.29 12.20
C LYS A 70 -11.87 4.24 13.59
N ALA A 71 -10.57 4.51 13.68
CA ALA A 71 -9.81 4.56 14.93
C ALA A 71 -9.99 5.89 15.71
N GLY A 72 -10.67 6.90 15.15
CA GLY A 72 -10.85 8.21 15.79
C GLY A 72 -9.55 8.98 16.05
N ARG A 73 -8.45 8.60 15.40
CA ARG A 73 -7.10 9.17 15.56
C ARG A 73 -6.93 10.44 14.70
N PRO A 74 -6.04 11.36 15.08
CA PRO A 74 -5.86 12.63 14.35
C PRO A 74 -5.34 12.41 12.91
N ARG A 75 -5.99 13.10 11.96
CA ARG A 75 -5.82 12.98 10.49
C ARG A 75 -4.39 13.26 9.96
N TRP A 76 -3.52 13.82 10.81
CA TRP A 76 -2.16 14.20 10.45
C TRP A 76 -1.23 13.00 10.19
N GLU A 77 -1.47 11.85 10.83
CA GLU A 77 -0.66 10.64 10.62
C GLU A 77 -0.81 10.09 9.20
N VAL A 78 -2.03 10.14 8.64
CA VAL A 78 -2.31 9.71 7.26
C VAL A 78 -1.65 10.64 6.24
N LEU A 79 -1.69 11.96 6.51
CA LEU A 79 -1.00 12.95 5.68
C LEU A 79 0.52 12.80 5.76
N ALA A 80 1.07 12.52 6.94
CA ALA A 80 2.50 12.27 7.12
C ALA A 80 2.94 11.01 6.36
N LEU A 81 2.16 9.93 6.41
CA LEU A 81 2.45 8.70 5.65
C LEU A 81 2.32 8.91 4.14
N GLY A 82 1.31 9.66 3.69
CA GLY A 82 1.20 10.05 2.28
C GLY A 82 2.37 10.92 1.81
N ALA A 83 2.83 11.84 2.66
CA ALA A 83 4.00 12.67 2.40
C ALA A 83 5.31 11.84 2.37
N ILE A 84 5.45 10.86 3.27
CA ILE A 84 6.60 9.94 3.29
C ILE A 84 6.62 9.07 2.02
N LEU A 85 5.47 8.55 1.59
CA LEU A 85 5.37 7.77 0.35
C LEU A 85 5.73 8.61 -0.89
N LEU A 86 5.19 9.83 -0.98
CA LEU A 86 5.55 10.79 -2.02
C LEU A 86 7.05 11.14 -1.99
N ALA A 87 7.62 11.35 -0.79
CA ALA A 87 9.04 11.62 -0.63
C ALA A 87 9.90 10.41 -1.03
N LEU A 88 9.48 9.19 -0.70
CA LEU A 88 10.17 7.96 -1.07
C LEU A 88 10.13 7.73 -2.58
N GLU A 89 9.01 8.03 -3.22
CA GLU A 89 8.84 7.92 -4.67
C GLU A 89 9.64 8.98 -5.43
N ALA A 90 9.66 10.21 -4.92
CA ALA A 90 10.54 11.28 -5.42
C ALA A 90 12.03 10.91 -5.26
N ALA A 91 12.42 10.39 -4.10
CA ALA A 91 13.79 9.94 -3.83
C ALA A 91 14.20 8.77 -4.73
N LYS A 92 13.29 7.81 -4.97
CA LYS A 92 13.52 6.68 -5.87
C LYS A 92 13.66 7.12 -7.33
N ASN A 93 12.86 8.08 -7.79
CA ASN A 93 13.00 8.65 -9.12
C ASN A 93 14.32 9.42 -9.28
N PHE A 94 14.76 10.15 -8.25
CA PHE A 94 16.07 10.80 -8.22
C PHE A 94 17.24 9.80 -8.25
N ALA A 95 17.14 8.72 -7.47
CA ALA A 95 18.15 7.66 -7.46
C ALA A 95 18.20 6.90 -8.80
N SER A 96 17.05 6.67 -9.43
CA SER A 96 16.95 6.03 -10.75
C SER A 96 17.57 6.87 -11.87
N GLN A 97 17.48 8.21 -11.80
CA GLN A 97 18.15 9.09 -12.76
C GLN A 97 19.68 9.09 -12.58
N ARG A 98 20.18 8.82 -11.38
CA ARG A 98 21.63 8.82 -11.08
C ARG A 98 22.35 7.54 -11.51
N SER A 99 21.61 6.43 -11.64
CA SER A 99 22.18 5.12 -12.07
C SER A 99 22.27 4.94 -13.58
N SER A 100 21.74 5.87 -14.39
CA SER A 100 21.77 5.84 -15.85
C SER A 100 22.70 6.88 -16.48
N ARG A 101 23.55 7.54 -15.67
CA ARG A 101 24.71 8.33 -16.07
C ARG A 101 25.96 7.59 -15.66
#